data_AF-A0A352DWC4-F1
#
_entry.id   AF-A0A352DWC4-F1
#
_cell.length_a   1.000
_cell.length_b   1.000
_cell.length_c   1.000
_cell.angle_alpha   90.00
_cell.angle_beta   90.00
_cell.angle_gamma   90.00
#
_symmetry.space_group_name_H-M   'P 1'
#
loop_
_entity.id
_entity.type
_entity.pdbx_description
1 polymer ?
#
loop_
_entity_poly.entity_id
_entity_poly.type
_entity_poly.pdbx_seq_one_letter_code
_entity_poly.pdbx_strand_id
1 'polypeptide(L)' 'SPFCVLDEGDAALDEANVDRFAGVLRDFLSATQFIVVTHSKKTMAAANTLYGVTMEESGVSKRVSVRFESAVAAARAA' A
#
# COMPACT_ATOMS: atom_id res chain seq x y z
N SER A 1 10.65 -13.92 -9.33
CA SER A 1 9.30 -14.41 -8.99
C SER A 1 8.29 -13.48 -9.65
N PRO A 2 7.16 -13.95 -10.20
CA PRO A 2 6.16 -13.08 -10.83
C PRO A 2 5.47 -12.13 -9.82
N PHE A 3 5.39 -12.51 -8.55
CA PHE A 3 4.90 -11.66 -7.47
C PHE A 3 5.67 -11.91 -6.16
N CYS A 4 5.57 -10.94 -5.26
CA CYS A 4 6.14 -10.97 -3.91
C CYS A 4 5.11 -10.43 -2.91
N VAL A 5 4.94 -11.15 -1.79
CA VAL A 5 4.09 -10.72 -0.67
C VAL A 5 5.00 -10.30 0.47
N LEU A 6 4.79 -9.08 0.97
CA LEU A 6 5.53 -8.51 2.09
C LEU A 6 4.54 -8.22 3.22
N ASP A 7 4.71 -8.90 4.35
CA ASP A 7 3.87 -8.73 5.53
C ASP A 7 4.63 -7.94 6.59
N GLU A 8 4.21 -6.69 6.82
CA GLU A 8 4.79 -5.75 7.79
C GLU A 8 6.33 -5.57 7.68
N GLY A 9 6.89 -5.76 6.48
CA GLY A 9 8.34 -5.67 6.26
C GLY A 9 8.94 -4.29 6.53
N ASP A 10 8.10 -3.26 6.64
CA ASP A 10 8.48 -1.88 6.97
C ASP A 10 8.25 -1.50 8.44
N ALA A 11 7.76 -2.41 9.29
CA ALA A 11 7.41 -2.10 10.68
C ALA A 11 8.60 -1.69 11.56
N ALA A 12 9.82 -2.15 11.23
CA ALA A 12 11.05 -1.81 11.95
C ALA A 12 11.76 -0.57 11.38
N LEU A 13 11.25 0.05 10.32
CA LEU A 13 11.89 1.16 9.64
C LEU A 13 11.42 2.50 10.20
N ASP A 14 12.34 3.46 10.31
CA ASP A 14 11.97 4.85 10.53
C ASP A 14 11.35 5.48 9.28
N GLU A 15 10.76 6.66 9.44
CA GLU A 15 10.09 7.37 8.35
C GLU A 15 10.95 7.63 7.12
N ALA A 16 12.26 7.86 7.27
CA ALA A 16 13.16 8.14 6.15
C ALA A 16 13.51 6.85 5.41
N ASN A 17 13.63 5.74 6.13
CA ASN A 17 13.91 4.43 5.57
C ASN A 17 12.69 3.80 4.92
N VAL A 18 11.47 4.12 5.36
CA VAL A 18 10.24 3.75 4.64
C VAL A 18 10.20 4.35 3.23
N ASP A 19 10.63 5.62 3.06
CA ASP A 19 10.66 6.25 1.73
C ASP A 19 11.69 5.57 0.81
N ARG A 20 12.87 5.19 1.35
CA ARG A 20 13.88 4.43 0.62
C ARG A 20 13.37 3.04 0.24
N PHE A 21 12.72 2.34 1.17
CA PHE A 21 12.09 1.05 0.94
C PHE A 21 11.07 1.13 -0.21
N ALA A 22 10.17 2.11 -0.17
CA ALA A 22 9.21 2.34 -1.25
C ALA A 22 9.89 2.64 -2.60
N GLY A 23 11.01 3.38 -2.59
CA GLY A 23 11.84 3.61 -3.78
C GLY A 23 12.36 2.30 -4.39
N VAL A 24 12.96 1.45 -3.56
CA VAL A 24 13.47 0.14 -4.01
C VAL A 24 12.35 -0.74 -4.58
N LEU A 25 11.18 -0.80 -3.92
CA LEU A 25 10.05 -1.56 -4.45
C LEU A 25 9.61 -1.08 -5.84
N ARG A 26 9.62 0.24 -6.07
CA ARG A 26 9.26 0.83 -7.37
C ARG A 26 10.19 0.38 -8.50
N ASP A 27 11.48 0.29 -8.23
CA ASP A 27 12.48 -0.12 -9.23
C ASP A 27 12.23 -1.56 -9.72
N PHE A 28 11.68 -2.43 -8.85
CA PHE A 28 11.35 -3.81 -9.19
C PHE A 28 9.99 -4.02 -9.84
N LEU A 29 9.13 -2.99 -9.93
CA LEU A 29 7.76 -3.12 -10.46
C LEU A 29 7.70 -3.56 -11.93
N SER A 30 8.76 -3.34 -12.71
CA SER A 30 8.84 -3.79 -14.10
C SER A 30 8.90 -5.31 -14.25
N ALA A 31 9.34 -6.02 -13.22
CA ALA A 31 9.58 -7.46 -13.25
C ALA A 31 8.77 -8.24 -12.21
N THR A 32 8.33 -7.60 -11.13
CA THR A 32 7.64 -8.26 -9.99
C THR A 32 6.46 -7.42 -9.50
N GLN A 33 5.30 -8.07 -9.34
CA GLN A 33 4.17 -7.46 -8.64
C GLN A 33 4.33 -7.58 -7.13
N PHE A 34 4.16 -6.47 -6.39
CA PHE A 34 4.20 -6.48 -4.93
C PHE A 34 2.81 -6.41 -4.31
N ILE A 35 2.56 -7.26 -3.32
CA ILE A 35 1.41 -7.18 -2.41
C ILE A 35 2.00 -6.90 -1.03
N VAL A 36 1.71 -5.72 -0.48
CA VAL A 36 2.26 -5.28 0.81
C VAL A 36 1.14 -5.15 1.82
N VAL A 37 1.29 -5.82 2.96
CA VAL A 37 0.47 -5.63 4.16
C VAL A 37 1.25 -4.71 5.08
N THR A 38 0.68 -3.55 5.42
CA THR A 38 1.36 -2.53 6.21
C THR A 38 0.35 -1.59 6.85
N HIS A 39 0.74 -0.97 7.96
CA HIS A 39 0.04 0.16 8.59
C HIS A 39 0.75 1.50 8.35
N SER A 40 1.87 1.52 7.62
CA SER A 40 2.66 2.72 7.34
C SER A 40 1.96 3.64 6.32
N LYS A 41 1.65 4.86 6.74
CA LYS A 41 1.01 5.86 5.88
C LYS A 41 1.82 6.19 4.63
N LYS A 42 3.15 6.20 4.74
CA LYS A 42 4.06 6.48 3.62
C LYS A 42 4.04 5.35 2.59
N THR A 43 4.08 4.10 3.05
CA THR A 43 3.97 2.92 2.17
C THR A 43 2.59 2.85 1.51
N MET A 44 1.52 3.13 2.26
CA MET A 44 0.16 3.22 1.71
C MET A 44 0.04 4.32 0.64
N ALA A 45 0.65 5.49 0.85
CA ALA A 45 0.64 6.60 -0.11
C ALA A 45 1.48 6.31 -1.38
N ALA A 46 2.46 5.42 -1.28
CA ALA A 46 3.28 4.99 -2.41
C ALA A 46 2.62 3.94 -3.31
N ALA A 47 1.52 3.31 -2.86
CA ALA A 47 0.87 2.20 -3.54
C ALA A 47 -0.11 2.66 -4.63
N ASN A 48 -0.25 1.85 -5.70
CA ASN A 48 -1.21 2.14 -6.78
C ASN A 48 -2.67 1.92 -6.36
N THR A 49 -2.91 0.87 -5.58
CA THR A 49 -4.24 0.48 -5.09
C THR A 49 -4.13 0.07 -3.64
N LEU A 50 -5.09 0.51 -2.83
CA LEU A 50 -5.20 0.16 -1.43
C LEU A 50 -6.41 -0.74 -1.20
N TYR A 51 -6.20 -1.84 -0.50
CA TYR A 51 -7.27 -2.68 0.01
C TYR A 51 -7.30 -2.56 1.52
N GLY A 52 -8.31 -1.85 2.04
CA GLY A 52 -8.60 -1.83 3.47
C GLY A 52 -9.31 -3.13 3.86
N VAL A 53 -8.88 -3.73 4.95
CA VAL A 53 -9.57 -4.86 5.58
C VAL A 53 -10.15 -4.38 6.90
N THR A 54 -11.46 -4.52 7.07
CA THR A 54 -12.18 -4.13 8.29
C THR A 54 -12.87 -5.34 8.90
N MET A 55 -13.15 -5.28 10.19
CA MET A 55 -13.97 -6.26 10.90
C MET A 55 -15.20 -5.54 11.48
N GLU A 56 -16.26 -5.45 10.68
CA GLU A 56 -17.54 -4.85 11.12
C GLU A 56 -18.27 -5.79 12.11
N GLU A 57 -18.18 -7.10 11.85
CA GLU A 57 -18.65 -8.17 12.73
C GLU A 57 -17.44 -8.93 13.29
N SER A 58 -17.52 -9.32 14.56
CA SER A 58 -16.42 -10.02 15.24
C SER A 58 -16.04 -11.30 14.50
N GLY A 59 -14.78 -11.38 14.04
CA GLY A 59 -14.26 -12.53 13.32
C GLY A 59 -14.62 -12.59 11.83
N VAL A 60 -15.37 -11.63 11.28
CA VAL A 60 -15.70 -11.56 9.85
C VAL A 60 -14.96 -10.40 9.20
N SER A 61 -13.97 -10.73 8.37
CA SER A 61 -13.22 -9.73 7.60
C SER A 61 -14.01 -9.28 6.36
N LYS A 62 -14.06 -7.97 6.15
CA LYS A 62 -14.65 -7.34 4.97
C LYS A 62 -13.61 -6.49 4.26
N ARG A 63 -13.58 -6.57 2.93
CA ARG A 63 -12.63 -5.84 2.10
C ARG A 63 -13.25 -4.58 1.52
N VAL A 64 -12.55 -3.47 1.65
CA VAL A 64 -12.86 -2.18 1.02
C VAL A 64 -11.71 -1.84 0.07
N SER A 65 -12.01 -1.47 -1.18
CA SER A 65 -10.98 -1.09 -2.16
C SER A 65 -10.99 0.40 -2.41
N VAL A 66 -9.82 1.03 -2.35
CA VAL A 66 -9.59 2.43 -2.72
C VAL A 66 -8.51 2.45 -3.81
N ARG A 67 -8.83 3.02 -4.97
CA ARG A 67 -7.83 3.27 -6.02
C ARG A 67 -7.39 4.72 -5.94
N PHE A 68 -6.08 4.96 -5.84
CA PHE A 68 -5.54 6.31 -5.77
C PHE A 68 -5.42 7.00 -7.15
N GLU A 69 -5.78 6.30 -8.24
CA GLU A 69 -5.71 6.78 -9.64
C GLU A 69 -6.61 7.97 -9.99
N SER A 70 -7.41 8.51 -9.06
CA SER A 70 -8.33 9.60 -9.36
C SER A 70 -8.64 10.58 -8.21
N ALA A 71 -7.86 10.59 -7.13
CA ALA A 71 -8.10 11.51 -6.01
C ALA A 71 -7.58 12.95 -6.26
N VAL A 72 -6.60 13.13 -7.15
CA VAL A 72 -6.06 14.46 -7.48
C VAL A 72 -7.02 15.27 -8.39
N ALA A 73 -7.91 14.59 -9.12
CA ALA A 73 -8.92 15.25 -9.96
C ALA A 73 -10.15 15.71 -9.16
N ALA A 74 -10.59 14.95 -8.15
CA ALA A 74 -11.79 15.27 -7.38
C ALA A 74 -11.61 16.43 -6.38
N ALA A 75 -10.39 16.64 -5.85
CA ALA A 75 -10.12 17.71 -4.88
C ALA A 75 -9.94 19.12 -5.50
N ARG A 76 -9.96 19.24 -6.84
CA ARG A 76 -9.98 20.54 -7.56
C ARG A 76 -11.37 20.96 -8.04
N ALA A 77 -12.41 20.16 -7.75
CA ALA A 77 -13.78 20.39 -8.19
C ALA A 77 -14.77 20.64 -7.03
N ALA A 78 -14.28 20.92 -5.83
CA ALA A 78 -15.08 21.31 -4.67
C ALA A 78 -14.65 22.68 -4.14
#